data_AF-A0A4R6TBR1-F1
#
_entry.id   AF-A0A4R6TBR1-F1
#
_cell.length_a   1.000
_cell.length_b   1.000
_cell.length_c   1.000
_cell.angle_alpha   90.00
_cell.angle_beta   90.00
_cell.angle_gamma   90.00
#
_symmetry.space_group_name_H-M   'P 1'
#
loop_
_entity.id
_entity.type
_entity.pdbx_description
1 polymer ?
#
loop_
_entity_poly.entity_id
_entity_poly.type
_entity_poly.pdbx_seq_one_letter_code
_entity_poly.pdbx_strand_id
1 'polypeptide(L)'
;MTRPKRLAVVMDPMQSINPKKDTSLELMIEAQNRSWEVFYLEMKDLFLKNGDAEGLLRKVKLFKDQQPWFEEVATSYEKLSDIDVILMRKDPPFDIEYIMATYILEKAEESGAWVINKPSSIRDVNEKVFTAWFPQCCPSGLMTRSIAEVRKFLTHHKKIVVKPTHKMGGQSIFILTEGDPNTQVILEEITQRGTVFIVAQAYIPEIKTQGDKRIILIDGEPVPYGIARIPEGDDHRGNLAVGASAKGFPLSERDLWICDQIKPTLKKKGLFFVGIDVIGEFMTEINVTSPTGIKEIDKFHGTHIASLFWEKVEEKLKKRADA
;
A
#
# COMPACT_ATOMS: atom_id res chain seq x y z
N MET A 1 -36.59 -6.49 4.54
CA MET A 1 -35.20 -6.83 4.94
C MET A 1 -34.28 -6.17 3.94
N THR A 2 -33.32 -5.34 4.38
CA THR A 2 -32.31 -4.77 3.49
C THR A 2 -31.42 -5.89 2.96
N ARG A 3 -31.11 -5.90 1.66
CA ARG A 3 -30.17 -6.88 1.08
C ARG A 3 -28.83 -6.83 1.83
N PRO A 4 -28.10 -7.95 1.97
CA PRO A 4 -26.76 -7.90 2.54
C PRO A 4 -25.87 -6.98 1.71
N LYS A 5 -24.94 -6.29 2.38
CA LYS A 5 -23.93 -5.48 1.69
C LYS A 5 -22.96 -6.41 0.95
N ARG A 6 -22.45 -5.96 -0.18
CA ARG A 6 -21.59 -6.75 -1.07
C ARG A 6 -20.21 -6.10 -1.15
N LEU A 7 -19.18 -6.90 -0.87
CA LEU A 7 -17.77 -6.55 -0.97
C LEU A 7 -17.16 -7.32 -2.13
N ALA A 8 -16.44 -6.65 -3.03
CA ALA A 8 -15.55 -7.29 -3.98
C ALA A 8 -14.09 -6.94 -3.69
N VAL A 9 -13.18 -7.91 -3.72
CA VAL A 9 -11.75 -7.68 -3.53
C VAL A 9 -11.00 -8.10 -4.79
N VAL A 10 -10.36 -7.14 -5.43
CA VAL A 10 -9.41 -7.37 -6.53
C VAL A 10 -8.04 -7.60 -5.92
N MET A 11 -7.49 -8.80 -6.01
CA MET A 11 -6.20 -9.15 -5.40
C MET A 11 -5.44 -10.20 -6.21
N ASP A 12 -4.21 -10.48 -5.78
CA ASP A 12 -3.43 -11.62 -6.24
C ASP A 12 -4.10 -12.96 -5.91
N PRO A 13 -3.72 -14.07 -6.56
CA PRO A 13 -4.35 -15.38 -6.34
C PRO A 13 -4.50 -15.75 -4.87
N MET A 14 -5.72 -16.03 -4.41
CA MET A 14 -6.00 -16.38 -3.00
C MET A 14 -5.23 -17.62 -2.52
N GLN A 15 -4.83 -18.51 -3.42
CA GLN A 15 -3.99 -19.68 -3.12
C GLN A 15 -2.51 -19.31 -2.84
N SER A 16 -2.07 -18.14 -3.29
CA SER A 16 -0.67 -17.68 -3.22
C SER A 16 -0.33 -16.87 -1.97
N ILE A 17 -1.35 -16.37 -1.25
CA ILE A 17 -1.16 -15.53 -0.07
C ILE A 17 -0.64 -16.35 1.12
N ASN A 18 -0.02 -15.65 2.07
CA ASN A 18 0.27 -16.21 3.39
C ASN A 18 -0.84 -15.82 4.37
N PRO A 19 -1.79 -16.72 4.70
CA PRO A 19 -2.97 -16.37 5.51
C PRO A 19 -2.62 -15.85 6.92
N LYS A 20 -1.41 -16.15 7.43
CA LYS A 20 -0.95 -15.66 8.74
C LYS A 20 -0.57 -14.19 8.74
N LYS A 21 -0.26 -13.60 7.58
CA LYS A 21 0.21 -12.21 7.43
C LYS A 21 -0.69 -11.36 6.52
N ASP A 22 -1.53 -11.99 5.72
CA ASP A 22 -2.29 -11.32 4.67
C ASP A 22 -3.36 -10.36 5.23
N THR A 23 -3.22 -9.08 4.88
CA THR A 23 -4.14 -8.02 5.30
C THR A 23 -5.47 -8.09 4.56
N SER A 24 -5.47 -8.46 3.28
CA SER A 24 -6.68 -8.56 2.46
C SER A 24 -7.61 -9.64 3.01
N LEU A 25 -7.07 -10.81 3.37
CA LEU A 25 -7.81 -11.90 4.01
C LEU A 25 -8.43 -11.47 5.35
N GLU A 26 -7.69 -10.74 6.19
CA GLU A 26 -8.22 -10.28 7.49
C GLU A 26 -9.38 -9.29 7.29
N LEU A 27 -9.27 -8.37 6.32
CA LEU A 27 -10.35 -7.45 5.96
C LEU A 27 -11.57 -8.22 5.42
N MET A 28 -11.36 -9.22 4.57
CA MET A 28 -12.44 -10.03 4.01
C MET A 28 -13.14 -10.88 5.09
N ILE A 29 -12.41 -11.47 6.02
CA ILE A 29 -12.96 -12.23 7.16
C ILE A 29 -13.83 -11.31 8.03
N GLU A 30 -13.36 -10.11 8.34
CA GLU A 30 -14.13 -9.17 9.15
C GLU A 30 -15.41 -8.70 8.43
N ALA A 31 -15.37 -8.49 7.11
CA ALA A 31 -16.58 -8.23 6.33
C ALA A 31 -17.59 -9.40 6.41
N GLN A 32 -17.10 -10.64 6.29
CA GLN A 32 -17.92 -11.83 6.44
C GLN A 32 -18.55 -11.92 7.84
N ASN A 33 -17.80 -11.62 8.90
CA ASN A 33 -18.32 -11.59 10.28
C ASN A 33 -19.43 -10.55 10.46
N ARG A 34 -19.40 -9.48 9.67
CA ARG A 34 -20.46 -8.45 9.59
C ARG A 34 -21.63 -8.86 8.70
N SER A 35 -21.69 -10.10 8.24
CA SER A 35 -22.72 -10.65 7.34
C SER A 35 -22.75 -10.00 5.94
N TRP A 36 -21.62 -9.48 5.47
CA TRP A 36 -21.49 -9.05 4.08
C TRP A 36 -21.27 -10.26 3.17
N GLU A 37 -21.75 -10.17 1.94
CA GLU A 37 -21.34 -11.09 0.89
C GLU A 37 -19.96 -10.68 0.37
N VAL A 38 -19.03 -11.63 0.33
CA VAL A 38 -17.66 -11.38 -0.09
C VAL A 38 -17.39 -12.06 -1.43
N PHE A 39 -16.89 -11.27 -2.37
CA PHE A 39 -16.52 -11.68 -3.71
C PHE A 39 -15.03 -11.45 -3.94
N TYR A 40 -14.40 -12.36 -4.67
CA TYR A 40 -13.00 -12.34 -5.04
C TYR A 40 -12.86 -12.22 -6.56
N LEU A 41 -11.92 -11.39 -6.99
CA LEU A 41 -11.53 -11.19 -8.39
C LEU A 41 -10.01 -11.12 -8.51
N GLU A 42 -9.48 -11.63 -9.62
CA GLU A 42 -8.13 -11.35 -10.10
C GLU A 42 -8.18 -10.27 -11.19
N MET A 43 -7.02 -9.75 -11.58
CA MET A 43 -6.91 -8.78 -12.68
C MET A 43 -7.56 -9.26 -13.98
N LYS A 44 -7.41 -10.56 -14.31
CA LYS A 44 -8.00 -11.17 -15.51
C LYS A 44 -9.53 -11.21 -15.51
N ASP A 45 -10.14 -11.08 -14.33
CA ASP A 45 -11.57 -11.15 -14.14
C ASP A 45 -12.25 -9.79 -14.31
N LEU A 46 -11.49 -8.71 -14.52
CA LEU A 46 -12.00 -7.36 -14.75
C LEU A 46 -12.12 -7.08 -16.25
N PHE A 47 -13.26 -6.54 -16.69
CA PHE A 47 -13.43 -6.14 -18.08
C PHE A 47 -14.35 -4.92 -18.23
N LEU A 48 -14.10 -4.14 -19.29
CA LEU A 48 -15.01 -3.11 -19.78
C LEU A 48 -15.80 -3.67 -20.96
N LYS A 49 -17.12 -3.70 -20.84
CA LYS A 49 -18.01 -4.18 -21.89
C LYS A 49 -18.98 -3.08 -22.26
N ASN A 50 -18.82 -2.53 -23.47
CA ASN A 50 -19.66 -1.43 -23.98
C ASN A 50 -19.75 -0.21 -23.04
N GLY A 51 -18.67 0.06 -22.28
CA GLY A 51 -18.61 1.17 -21.32
C GLY A 51 -18.98 0.79 -19.88
N ASP A 52 -19.60 -0.38 -19.66
CA ASP A 52 -19.89 -0.89 -18.32
C ASP A 52 -18.68 -1.64 -17.76
N ALA A 53 -18.38 -1.37 -16.48
CA ALA A 53 -17.40 -2.14 -15.72
C ALA A 53 -18.06 -3.42 -15.21
N GLU A 54 -17.58 -4.56 -15.68
CA GLU A 54 -18.07 -5.89 -15.32
C GLU A 54 -16.92 -6.75 -14.80
N GLY A 55 -17.27 -7.84 -14.12
CA GLY A 55 -16.29 -8.81 -13.66
C GLY A 55 -16.81 -10.24 -13.54
N LEU A 56 -15.89 -11.20 -13.51
CA LEU A 56 -16.17 -12.59 -13.12
C LEU A 56 -15.98 -12.71 -11.60
N LEU A 57 -17.07 -12.56 -10.86
CA LEU A 57 -17.07 -12.55 -9.41
C LEU A 57 -17.15 -13.99 -8.87
N ARG A 58 -16.24 -14.33 -7.96
CA ARG A 58 -16.31 -15.59 -7.20
C ARG A 58 -16.77 -15.28 -5.79
N LYS A 59 -17.99 -15.69 -5.42
CA LYS A 59 -18.47 -15.60 -4.03
C LYS A 59 -17.67 -16.58 -3.18
N VAL A 60 -17.08 -16.10 -2.10
CA VAL A 60 -16.21 -16.90 -1.24
C VAL A 60 -16.75 -16.99 0.18
N LYS A 61 -16.50 -18.14 0.81
CA LYS A 61 -16.56 -18.33 2.26
C LYS A 61 -15.15 -18.41 2.79
N LEU A 62 -14.89 -17.75 3.91
CA LEU A 62 -13.55 -17.61 4.50
C LEU A 62 -13.49 -18.28 5.86
N PHE A 63 -12.35 -18.88 6.15
CA PHE A 63 -12.11 -19.62 7.39
C PHE A 63 -10.85 -19.11 8.07
N LYS A 64 -11.02 -18.48 9.23
CA LYS A 64 -9.89 -17.98 10.03
C LYS A 64 -9.11 -19.15 10.64
N ASP A 65 -7.79 -19.10 10.52
CA ASP A 65 -6.84 -20.07 11.09
C ASP A 65 -7.09 -21.54 10.69
N GLN A 66 -7.67 -21.77 9.51
CA GLN A 66 -8.02 -23.09 8.99
C GLN A 66 -7.41 -23.38 7.60
N GLN A 67 -7.45 -24.65 7.20
CA GLN A 67 -7.05 -25.15 5.89
C GLN A 67 -8.20 -26.00 5.31
N PRO A 68 -8.77 -25.65 4.16
CA PRO A 68 -8.47 -24.44 3.37
C PRO A 68 -8.92 -23.16 4.11
N TRP A 69 -8.27 -22.02 3.85
CA TRP A 69 -8.66 -20.71 4.43
C TRP A 69 -9.80 -20.03 3.66
N PHE A 70 -10.21 -20.61 2.54
CA PHE A 70 -11.35 -20.15 1.75
C PHE A 70 -11.97 -21.28 0.93
N GLU A 71 -13.21 -21.06 0.50
CA GLU A 71 -13.97 -21.91 -0.40
C GLU A 71 -14.75 -21.03 -1.39
N GLU A 72 -14.68 -21.36 -2.68
CA GLU A 72 -15.52 -20.72 -3.70
C GLU A 72 -16.90 -21.37 -3.70
N VAL A 73 -17.94 -20.57 -3.48
CA VAL A 73 -19.33 -21.03 -3.32
C VAL A 73 -20.14 -20.85 -4.60
N ALA A 74 -19.87 -19.79 -5.36
CA ALA A 74 -20.54 -19.50 -6.62
C ALA A 74 -19.67 -18.59 -7.49
N THR A 75 -19.89 -18.64 -8.80
CA THR A 75 -19.20 -17.79 -9.77
C THR A 75 -20.20 -17.21 -10.75
N SER A 76 -20.15 -15.90 -10.98
CA SER A 76 -21.10 -15.17 -11.82
C SER A 76 -20.42 -14.01 -12.56
N TYR A 77 -20.90 -13.72 -13.77
CA TYR A 77 -20.59 -12.47 -14.46
C TYR A 77 -21.55 -11.39 -13.96
N GLU A 78 -21.03 -10.29 -13.41
CA GLU A 78 -21.86 -9.21 -12.84
C GLU A 78 -21.29 -7.84 -13.16
N LYS A 79 -22.16 -6.81 -13.12
CA LYS A 79 -21.71 -5.42 -13.17
C LYS A 79 -21.07 -5.06 -11.84
N LEU A 80 -19.92 -4.40 -11.90
CA LEU A 80 -19.24 -3.91 -10.70
C LEU A 80 -20.02 -2.80 -10.00
N SER A 81 -20.94 -2.11 -10.70
CA SER A 81 -21.88 -1.15 -10.12
C SER A 81 -22.85 -1.76 -9.09
N ASP A 82 -23.07 -3.07 -9.14
CA ASP A 82 -23.97 -3.78 -8.22
C ASP A 82 -23.28 -4.15 -6.89
N ILE A 83 -22.00 -3.79 -6.74
CA ILE A 83 -21.19 -4.01 -5.56
C ILE A 83 -21.10 -2.72 -4.74
N ASP A 84 -21.35 -2.82 -3.44
CA ASP A 84 -21.38 -1.65 -2.55
C ASP A 84 -19.96 -1.12 -2.31
N VAL A 85 -18.98 -2.01 -2.12
CA VAL A 85 -17.56 -1.66 -1.90
C VAL A 85 -16.63 -2.57 -2.68
N ILE A 86 -15.68 -1.98 -3.40
CA ILE A 86 -14.61 -2.70 -4.09
C ILE A 86 -13.26 -2.33 -3.46
N LEU A 87 -12.51 -3.31 -2.97
CA LEU A 87 -11.15 -3.10 -2.50
C LEU A 87 -10.16 -3.45 -3.61
N MET A 88 -9.37 -2.47 -4.05
CA MET A 88 -8.22 -2.72 -4.93
C MET A 88 -7.01 -3.08 -4.06
N ARG A 89 -6.74 -4.39 -3.94
CA ARG A 89 -5.71 -4.99 -3.08
C ARG A 89 -4.68 -5.79 -3.86
N LYS A 90 -4.60 -5.60 -5.18
CA LYS A 90 -3.53 -6.13 -6.01
C LYS A 90 -2.20 -5.55 -5.54
N ASP A 91 -1.22 -6.42 -5.31
CA ASP A 91 0.13 -5.99 -4.96
C ASP A 91 0.83 -5.33 -6.18
N PRO A 92 1.68 -4.32 -5.96
CA PRO A 92 2.58 -3.80 -6.99
C PRO A 92 3.44 -4.90 -7.67
N PRO A 93 4.07 -4.62 -8.82
CA PRO A 93 4.47 -3.31 -9.31
C PRO A 93 3.31 -2.43 -9.78
N PHE A 94 3.48 -1.12 -9.64
CA PHE A 94 2.58 -0.15 -10.26
C PHE A 94 3.02 0.05 -11.70
N ASP A 95 2.47 -0.77 -12.59
CA ASP A 95 2.76 -0.81 -14.01
C ASP A 95 1.55 -0.36 -14.86
N ILE A 96 1.66 -0.51 -16.18
CA ILE A 96 0.59 -0.14 -17.09
C ILE A 96 -0.67 -0.98 -16.89
N GLU A 97 -0.54 -2.26 -16.50
CA GLU A 97 -1.69 -3.13 -16.26
C GLU A 97 -2.43 -2.73 -14.98
N TYR A 98 -1.69 -2.33 -13.93
CA TYR A 98 -2.27 -1.69 -12.75
C TYR A 98 -3.08 -0.45 -13.14
N ILE A 99 -2.51 0.41 -13.99
CA ILE A 99 -3.20 1.61 -14.51
C ILE A 99 -4.46 1.21 -15.30
N MET A 100 -4.40 0.20 -16.17
CA MET A 100 -5.58 -0.26 -16.93
C MET A 100 -6.70 -0.70 -16.01
N ALA A 101 -6.41 -1.49 -14.97
CA ALA A 101 -7.42 -1.88 -13.98
C ALA A 101 -8.04 -0.67 -13.28
N THR A 102 -7.27 0.38 -12.97
CA THR A 102 -7.86 1.58 -12.35
C THR A 102 -8.89 2.27 -13.23
N TYR A 103 -8.78 2.22 -14.57
CA TYR A 103 -9.80 2.80 -15.45
C TYR A 103 -11.11 1.98 -15.43
N ILE A 104 -11.01 0.65 -15.35
CA ILE A 104 -12.19 -0.22 -15.19
C ILE A 104 -12.88 0.08 -13.85
N LEU A 105 -12.10 0.15 -12.77
CA LEU A 105 -12.60 0.44 -11.43
C LEU A 105 -13.16 1.87 -11.32
N GLU A 106 -12.60 2.84 -12.03
CA GLU A 106 -13.15 4.19 -12.10
C GLU A 106 -14.52 4.22 -12.76
N LYS A 107 -14.76 3.39 -13.80
CA LYS A 107 -16.12 3.23 -14.36
C LYS A 107 -17.09 2.55 -13.42
N ALA A 108 -16.63 1.59 -12.61
CA ALA A 108 -17.45 1.06 -11.52
C ALA A 108 -17.80 2.15 -10.49
N GLU A 109 -16.82 3.00 -10.14
CA GLU A 109 -16.99 4.09 -9.18
C GLU A 109 -18.00 5.14 -9.66
N GLU A 110 -17.88 5.57 -10.93
CA GLU A 110 -18.84 6.49 -11.57
C GLU A 110 -20.26 5.91 -11.60
N SER A 111 -20.38 4.58 -11.65
CA SER A 111 -21.66 3.86 -11.74
C SER A 111 -22.24 3.48 -10.36
N GLY A 112 -21.64 3.94 -9.26
CA GLY A 112 -22.20 3.85 -7.92
C GLY A 112 -21.41 3.02 -6.91
N ALA A 113 -20.51 2.13 -7.36
CA ALA A 113 -19.67 1.36 -6.45
C ALA A 113 -18.71 2.27 -5.68
N TRP A 114 -18.38 1.96 -4.43
CA TRP A 114 -17.31 2.66 -3.74
C TRP A 114 -16.00 1.90 -3.85
N VAL A 115 -15.04 2.42 -4.61
CA VAL A 115 -13.72 1.80 -4.75
C VAL A 115 -12.74 2.38 -3.72
N ILE A 116 -12.06 1.48 -2.99
CA ILE A 116 -11.06 1.83 -1.96
C ILE A 116 -9.71 1.21 -2.36
N ASN A 117 -8.65 2.00 -2.56
CA ASN A 117 -8.61 3.47 -2.64
C ASN A 117 -9.17 4.02 -3.96
N LYS A 118 -9.43 5.34 -4.03
CA LYS A 118 -9.95 6.00 -5.24
C LYS A 118 -9.05 5.70 -6.47
N PRO A 119 -9.57 5.14 -7.57
CA PRO A 119 -8.75 4.68 -8.71
C PRO A 119 -7.92 5.79 -9.35
N SER A 120 -8.51 6.97 -9.57
CA SER A 120 -7.79 8.12 -10.14
C SER A 120 -6.63 8.55 -9.25
N SER A 121 -6.82 8.51 -7.93
CA SER A 121 -5.80 8.92 -6.97
C SER A 121 -4.67 7.91 -6.86
N ILE A 122 -4.94 6.62 -7.05
CA ILE A 122 -3.89 5.61 -7.16
C ILE A 122 -2.97 5.94 -8.35
N ARG A 123 -3.51 6.42 -9.48
CA ARG A 123 -2.70 6.88 -10.62
C ARG A 123 -1.90 8.15 -10.32
N ASP A 124 -2.49 9.09 -9.59
CA ASP A 124 -1.83 10.35 -9.22
C ASP A 124 -0.69 10.16 -8.21
N VAL A 125 -0.76 9.12 -7.38
CA VAL A 125 0.07 8.97 -6.17
C VAL A 125 0.98 7.76 -6.30
N ASN A 126 2.16 8.00 -6.88
CA ASN A 126 3.24 7.02 -6.81
C ASN A 126 3.84 6.98 -5.40
N GLU A 127 3.99 5.78 -4.84
CA GLU A 127 4.31 5.56 -3.42
C GLU A 127 5.64 6.17 -2.96
N LYS A 128 6.60 6.34 -3.88
CA LYS A 128 7.91 6.94 -3.60
C LYS A 128 7.94 8.43 -3.95
N VAL A 129 7.39 8.80 -5.11
CA VAL A 129 7.46 10.17 -5.62
C VAL A 129 6.51 11.11 -4.87
N PHE A 130 5.38 10.60 -4.36
CA PHE A 130 4.39 11.44 -3.67
C PHE A 130 4.92 12.08 -2.38
N THR A 131 6.00 11.55 -1.81
CA THR A 131 6.74 12.17 -0.70
C THR A 131 7.21 13.60 -1.03
N ALA A 132 7.42 13.93 -2.30
CA ALA A 132 7.82 15.27 -2.75
C ALA A 132 6.76 16.36 -2.48
N TRP A 133 5.50 15.99 -2.22
CA TRP A 133 4.46 16.94 -1.79
C TRP A 133 4.49 17.24 -0.28
N PHE A 134 5.35 16.54 0.47
CA PHE A 134 5.53 16.72 1.91
C PHE A 134 7.01 16.82 2.28
N PRO A 135 7.79 17.72 1.65
CA PRO A 135 9.23 17.80 1.88
C PRO A 135 9.59 18.04 3.36
N GLN A 136 8.71 18.69 4.13
CA GLN A 136 8.87 18.91 5.58
C GLN A 136 8.80 17.62 6.43
N CYS A 137 8.29 16.53 5.87
CA CYS A 137 8.17 15.22 6.51
C CYS A 137 9.29 14.26 6.11
N CYS A 138 10.08 14.57 5.08
CA CYS A 138 10.92 13.62 4.36
C CYS A 138 12.41 13.96 4.50
N PRO A 139 13.32 12.99 4.28
CA PRO A 139 14.72 13.34 4.15
C PRO A 139 14.92 14.14 2.85
N SER A 140 16.06 14.82 2.72
CA SER A 140 16.45 15.41 1.42
C SER A 140 16.41 14.34 0.33
N GLY A 141 15.77 14.66 -0.79
CA GLY A 141 15.54 13.73 -1.88
C GLY A 141 15.65 14.38 -3.25
N LEU A 142 15.97 13.56 -4.24
CA LEU A 142 16.14 13.92 -5.64
C LEU A 142 15.46 12.86 -6.51
N MET A 143 14.52 13.27 -7.36
CA MET A 143 14.00 12.40 -8.42
C MET A 143 14.65 12.80 -9.74
N THR A 144 15.37 11.88 -10.37
CA THR A 144 16.05 12.15 -11.64
C THR A 144 16.39 10.86 -12.37
N ARG A 145 16.66 10.97 -13.67
CA ARG A 145 17.35 9.93 -14.45
C ARG A 145 18.79 10.31 -14.80
N SER A 146 19.22 11.52 -14.42
CA SER A 146 20.57 12.01 -14.69
C SER A 146 21.56 11.45 -13.67
N ILE A 147 22.45 10.57 -14.13
CA ILE A 147 23.56 10.04 -13.33
C ILE A 147 24.41 11.19 -12.75
N ALA A 148 24.66 12.24 -13.53
CA ALA A 148 25.45 13.38 -13.08
C ALA A 148 24.82 14.11 -11.88
N GLU A 149 23.50 14.30 -11.88
CA GLU A 149 22.79 14.92 -10.76
C GLU A 149 22.81 14.03 -9.51
N VAL A 150 22.67 12.70 -9.67
CA VAL A 150 22.79 11.77 -8.54
C VAL A 150 24.21 11.78 -7.95
N ARG A 151 25.25 11.92 -8.77
CA ARG A 151 26.64 12.04 -8.27
C ARG A 151 26.86 13.35 -7.51
N LYS A 152 26.33 14.48 -8.00
CA LYS A 152 26.36 15.75 -7.25
C LYS A 152 25.66 15.61 -5.90
N PHE A 153 24.50 14.96 -5.89
CA PHE A 153 23.73 14.69 -4.68
C PHE A 153 24.49 13.77 -3.70
N LEU A 154 25.14 12.71 -4.20
CA LEU A 154 26.02 11.83 -3.41
C LEU A 154 27.20 12.61 -2.81
N THR A 155 27.87 13.46 -3.58
CA THR A 155 28.99 14.27 -3.09
C THR A 155 28.55 15.25 -1.99
N HIS A 156 27.35 15.81 -2.10
CA HIS A 156 26.79 16.71 -1.09
C HIS A 156 26.44 15.96 0.22
N HIS A 157 25.71 14.84 0.12
CA HIS A 157 25.20 14.10 1.28
C HIS A 157 26.15 13.04 1.83
N LYS A 158 27.24 12.71 1.12
CA LYS A 158 28.25 11.67 1.44
C LYS A 158 27.76 10.24 1.45
N LYS A 159 26.49 10.02 1.78
CA LYS A 159 25.82 8.72 1.77
C LYS A 159 24.35 8.87 1.41
N ILE A 160 23.92 8.12 0.41
CA ILE A 160 22.55 8.18 -0.11
C ILE A 160 21.98 6.78 -0.32
N VAL A 161 20.67 6.72 -0.45
CA VAL A 161 19.93 5.55 -0.91
C VAL A 161 19.39 5.86 -2.29
N VAL A 162 19.56 4.97 -3.26
CA VAL A 162 18.94 5.05 -4.59
C VAL A 162 17.95 3.91 -4.78
N LYS A 163 16.77 4.23 -5.30
CA LYS A 163 15.65 3.28 -5.46
C LYS A 163 14.86 3.55 -6.75
N PRO A 164 14.36 2.49 -7.43
CA PRO A 164 13.47 2.67 -8.58
C PRO A 164 12.11 3.22 -8.13
N THR A 165 11.41 3.91 -9.03
CA THR A 165 10.09 4.52 -8.75
C THR A 165 8.93 3.52 -8.77
N HIS A 166 9.08 2.39 -9.46
CA HIS A 166 7.96 1.46 -9.77
C HIS A 166 7.99 0.13 -8.98
N LYS A 167 9.09 -0.17 -8.27
CA LYS A 167 9.20 -1.42 -7.48
C LYS A 167 8.84 -1.19 -6.01
N MET A 168 8.42 -2.27 -5.35
CA MET A 168 8.07 -2.32 -3.93
C MET A 168 9.00 -3.27 -3.15
N GLY A 169 8.84 -3.34 -1.82
CA GLY A 169 9.38 -4.45 -1.02
C GLY A 169 10.91 -4.49 -0.87
N GLY A 170 11.61 -3.37 -1.05
CA GLY A 170 13.08 -3.35 -0.94
C GLY A 170 13.82 -3.85 -2.18
N GLN A 171 13.12 -4.12 -3.28
CA GLN A 171 13.75 -4.55 -4.53
C GLN A 171 14.57 -3.41 -5.15
N SER A 172 15.83 -3.71 -5.48
CA SER A 172 16.76 -2.77 -6.12
C SER A 172 16.99 -1.47 -5.32
N ILE A 173 17.00 -1.55 -3.99
CA ILE A 173 17.47 -0.47 -3.12
C ILE A 173 18.98 -0.60 -2.95
N PHE A 174 19.73 0.45 -3.29
CA PHE A 174 21.17 0.49 -3.10
C PHE A 174 21.57 1.63 -2.18
N ILE A 175 22.52 1.36 -1.29
CA ILE A 175 23.17 2.38 -0.48
C ILE A 175 24.48 2.74 -1.14
N LEU A 176 24.66 4.00 -1.49
CA LEU A 176 25.88 4.52 -2.09
C LEU A 176 26.60 5.41 -1.09
N THR A 177 27.90 5.19 -0.93
CA THR A 177 28.78 6.07 -0.14
C THR A 177 29.75 6.76 -1.09
N GLU A 178 30.11 8.01 -0.81
CA GLU A 178 31.08 8.73 -1.64
C GLU A 178 32.39 7.94 -1.71
N GLY A 179 32.87 7.72 -2.94
CA GLY A 179 34.06 6.89 -3.20
C GLY A 179 33.80 5.41 -3.43
N ASP A 180 32.54 4.94 -3.36
CA ASP A 180 32.20 3.54 -3.69
C ASP A 180 32.54 3.24 -5.17
N PRO A 181 33.42 2.27 -5.47
CA PRO A 181 33.84 1.94 -6.83
C PRO A 181 32.69 1.46 -7.72
N ASN A 182 31.60 0.96 -7.13
CA ASN A 182 30.43 0.46 -7.85
C ASN A 182 29.40 1.55 -8.14
N THR A 183 29.60 2.79 -7.69
CA THR A 183 28.66 3.89 -7.88
C THR A 183 28.23 4.01 -9.35
N GLN A 184 29.20 4.00 -10.28
CA GLN A 184 28.89 4.20 -11.69
C GLN A 184 28.02 3.08 -12.27
N VAL A 185 28.39 1.82 -12.03
CA VAL A 185 27.64 0.67 -12.57
C VAL A 185 26.26 0.55 -11.94
N ILE A 186 26.12 0.82 -10.64
CA ILE A 186 24.82 0.83 -9.97
C ILE A 186 23.92 1.90 -10.59
N LEU A 187 24.44 3.11 -10.81
CA LEU A 187 23.68 4.20 -11.41
C LEU A 187 23.31 3.90 -12.87
N GLU A 188 24.21 3.31 -13.66
CA GLU A 188 23.91 2.87 -15.03
C GLU A 188 22.80 1.81 -15.04
N GLU A 189 22.85 0.83 -14.15
CA GLU A 189 21.87 -0.25 -14.09
C GLU A 189 20.50 0.27 -13.65
N ILE A 190 20.44 0.96 -12.51
CA ILE A 190 19.17 1.40 -11.91
C ILE A 190 18.45 2.48 -12.75
N THR A 191 19.21 3.31 -13.47
CA THR A 191 18.64 4.32 -14.39
C THR A 191 18.45 3.79 -15.82
N GLN A 192 18.82 2.53 -16.08
CA GLN A 192 18.90 1.97 -17.44
C GLN A 192 19.63 2.91 -18.40
N ARG A 193 20.86 3.30 -18.02
CA ARG A 193 21.73 4.25 -18.73
C ARG A 193 21.04 5.60 -18.99
N GLY A 194 20.30 6.10 -17.99
CA GLY A 194 19.65 7.42 -18.03
C GLY A 194 18.30 7.47 -18.74
N THR A 195 17.68 6.31 -19.04
CA THR A 195 16.37 6.25 -19.69
C THR A 195 15.21 6.20 -18.68
N VAL A 196 15.46 5.76 -17.44
CA VAL A 196 14.45 5.57 -16.38
C VAL A 196 14.73 6.48 -15.17
N PHE A 197 13.67 7.08 -14.62
CA PHE A 197 13.73 7.88 -13.40
C PHE A 197 13.92 7.01 -12.15
N ILE A 198 14.74 7.51 -11.22
CA ILE A 198 14.93 6.94 -9.89
C ILE A 198 14.71 8.02 -8.83
N VAL A 199 14.61 7.58 -7.58
CA VAL A 199 14.66 8.45 -6.40
C VAL A 199 15.97 8.20 -5.68
N ALA A 200 16.71 9.28 -5.40
CA ALA A 200 17.83 9.31 -4.48
C ALA A 200 17.40 10.03 -3.20
N GLN A 201 17.76 9.52 -2.03
CA GLN A 201 17.46 10.12 -0.72
C GLN A 201 18.70 10.13 0.16
N ALA A 202 18.87 11.14 1.00
CA ALA A 202 19.91 11.13 2.04
C ALA A 202 19.74 9.88 2.92
N TYR A 203 20.85 9.22 3.24
CA TYR A 203 20.82 8.01 4.06
C TYR A 203 20.44 8.35 5.51
N ILE A 204 19.49 7.61 6.09
CA ILE A 204 19.01 7.80 7.47
C ILE A 204 19.63 6.71 8.37
N PRO A 205 20.60 7.02 9.24
CA PRO A 205 21.29 6.02 10.06
C PRO A 205 20.41 5.20 10.99
N GLU A 206 19.31 5.78 11.46
CA GLU A 206 18.33 5.21 12.39
C GLU A 206 17.71 3.90 11.87
N ILE A 207 17.75 3.64 10.55
CA ILE A 207 17.29 2.36 9.97
C ILE A 207 17.95 1.15 10.63
N LYS A 208 19.22 1.27 11.07
CA LYS A 208 19.96 0.17 11.68
C LYS A 208 19.52 -0.16 13.10
N THR A 209 19.05 0.83 13.86
CA THR A 209 18.75 0.68 15.29
C THR A 209 17.26 0.71 15.59
N GLN A 210 16.50 1.49 14.83
CA GLN A 210 15.06 1.67 14.99
C GLN A 210 14.26 0.87 13.96
N GLY A 211 14.88 0.48 12.84
CA GLY A 211 14.20 -0.18 11.74
C GLY A 211 13.33 0.77 10.91
N ASP A 212 12.59 0.19 9.98
CA ASP A 212 11.60 0.87 9.15
C ASP A 212 10.21 0.71 9.77
N LYS A 213 9.65 1.81 10.28
CA LYS A 213 8.33 1.86 10.93
C LYS A 213 7.22 1.90 9.88
N ARG A 214 6.34 0.91 9.91
CA ARG A 214 5.06 0.88 9.20
C ARG A 214 3.95 1.44 10.10
N ILE A 215 3.29 2.49 9.63
CA ILE A 215 2.13 3.12 10.28
C ILE A 215 0.94 3.05 9.33
N ILE A 216 -0.21 2.62 9.84
CA ILE A 216 -1.45 2.47 9.07
C ILE A 216 -2.37 3.65 9.36
N LEU A 217 -2.94 4.25 8.31
CA LEU A 217 -3.96 5.28 8.39
C LEU A 217 -5.26 4.77 7.74
N ILE A 218 -6.38 4.99 8.43
CA ILE A 218 -7.74 4.67 7.98
C ILE A 218 -8.54 5.97 7.94
N ASP A 219 -9.06 6.32 6.76
CA ASP A 219 -9.67 7.62 6.47
C ASP A 219 -8.79 8.78 6.96
N GLY A 220 -7.47 8.68 6.73
CA GLY A 220 -6.49 9.68 7.18
C GLY A 220 -6.23 9.75 8.69
N GLU A 221 -6.89 8.95 9.52
CA GLU A 221 -6.59 8.85 10.96
C GLU A 221 -5.59 7.72 11.20
N PRO A 222 -4.47 7.96 11.92
CA PRO A 222 -3.50 6.91 12.20
C PRO A 222 -4.02 5.93 13.25
N VAL A 223 -3.71 4.64 13.06
CA VAL A 223 -3.80 3.65 14.14
C VAL A 223 -2.77 4.04 15.22
N PRO A 224 -3.09 4.02 16.53
CA PRO A 224 -2.19 4.49 17.59
C PRO A 224 -0.87 3.71 17.74
N TYR A 225 -0.70 2.62 16.99
CA TYR A 225 0.45 1.74 17.03
C TYR A 225 0.92 1.41 15.61
N GLY A 226 2.20 1.10 15.49
CA GLY A 226 2.81 0.59 14.27
C GLY A 226 3.70 -0.63 14.53
N ILE A 227 4.34 -1.10 13.46
CA ILE A 227 5.39 -2.13 13.53
C ILE A 227 6.69 -1.59 12.96
N ALA A 228 7.77 -1.71 13.73
CA ALA A 228 9.12 -1.47 13.27
C ALA A 228 9.67 -2.77 12.69
N ARG A 229 10.26 -2.67 11.50
CA ARG A 229 10.86 -3.78 10.79
C ARG A 229 12.38 -3.58 10.81
N ILE A 230 13.06 -4.35 11.64
CA ILE A 230 14.48 -4.15 11.94
C ILE A 230 15.30 -5.08 11.04
N PRO A 231 16.21 -4.56 10.20
CA PRO A 231 17.09 -5.41 9.40
C PRO A 231 17.92 -6.34 10.29
N GLU A 232 18.04 -7.61 9.92
CA GLU A 232 18.88 -8.59 10.62
C GLU A 232 20.18 -8.85 9.85
N GLY A 233 21.31 -8.84 10.55
CA GLY A 233 22.63 -9.09 9.96
C GLY A 233 23.18 -7.95 9.09
N ASP A 234 23.93 -8.30 8.05
CA ASP A 234 24.56 -7.34 7.13
C ASP A 234 23.60 -6.82 6.02
N ASP A 235 22.38 -7.36 5.92
CA ASP A 235 21.37 -6.86 4.98
C ASP A 235 20.77 -5.55 5.50
N HIS A 236 20.94 -4.46 4.75
CA HIS A 236 20.47 -3.14 5.16
C HIS A 236 18.97 -2.90 4.89
N ARG A 237 18.23 -3.88 4.37
CA ARG A 237 16.82 -3.76 4.02
C ARG A 237 15.91 -4.07 5.21
N GLY A 238 15.03 -3.13 5.57
CA GLY A 238 14.06 -3.26 6.66
C GLY A 238 12.73 -3.89 6.27
N ASN A 239 12.62 -4.70 5.21
CA ASN A 239 11.32 -5.21 4.77
C ASN A 239 11.03 -6.61 5.36
N LEU A 240 9.81 -6.85 5.87
CA LEU A 240 9.39 -8.16 6.41
C LEU A 240 9.48 -9.30 5.37
N ALA A 241 9.43 -8.95 4.08
CA ALA A 241 9.58 -9.91 2.98
C ALA A 241 10.98 -10.54 2.90
N VAL A 242 12.00 -9.93 3.52
CA VAL A 242 13.41 -10.36 3.50
C VAL A 242 13.94 -10.80 4.86
N GLY A 243 13.07 -11.07 5.83
CA GLY A 243 13.45 -11.71 7.11
C GLY A 243 13.71 -10.76 8.29
N ALA A 244 13.42 -9.46 8.16
CA ALA A 244 13.47 -8.51 9.27
C ALA A 244 12.62 -8.95 10.48
N SER A 245 13.11 -8.77 11.70
CA SER A 245 12.28 -8.93 12.91
C SER A 245 11.28 -7.78 13.03
N ALA A 246 10.08 -8.11 13.50
CA ALA A 246 9.02 -7.14 13.75
C ALA A 246 8.94 -6.79 15.23
N LYS A 247 8.81 -5.50 15.56
CA LYS A 247 8.53 -5.02 16.91
C LYS A 247 7.38 -4.03 16.88
N GLY A 248 6.33 -4.26 17.67
CA GLY A 248 5.26 -3.29 17.85
C GLY A 248 5.74 -2.05 18.63
N PHE A 249 5.22 -0.87 18.27
CA PHE A 249 5.50 0.38 18.99
C PHE A 249 4.26 1.30 19.04
N PRO A 250 4.05 2.11 20.10
CA PRO A 250 3.09 3.21 20.09
C PRO A 250 3.64 4.38 19.27
N LEU A 251 2.79 5.09 18.53
CA LEU A 251 3.24 6.23 17.71
C LEU A 251 3.84 7.34 18.58
N SER A 252 4.98 7.88 18.15
CA SER A 252 5.61 9.05 18.78
C SER A 252 4.92 10.35 18.38
N GLU A 253 5.24 11.46 19.07
CA GLU A 253 4.76 12.80 18.68
C GLU A 253 5.15 13.15 17.23
N ARG A 254 6.36 12.75 16.80
CA ARG A 254 6.82 12.98 15.43
C ARG A 254 6.02 12.16 14.42
N ASP A 255 5.68 10.92 14.75
CA ASP A 255 4.85 10.06 13.89
C ASP A 255 3.45 10.65 13.72
N LEU A 256 2.83 11.10 14.83
CA LEU A 256 1.53 11.76 14.82
C LEU A 256 1.56 13.06 14.02
N TRP A 257 2.61 13.87 14.19
CA TRP A 257 2.80 15.10 13.42
C TRP A 257 2.88 14.82 11.92
N ILE A 258 3.63 13.80 11.49
CA ILE A 258 3.70 13.38 10.06
C ILE A 258 2.29 13.01 9.56
N CYS A 259 1.55 12.21 10.33
CA CYS A 259 0.19 11.80 9.98
C CYS A 259 -0.74 13.02 9.83
N ASP A 260 -0.65 14.00 10.73
CA ASP A 260 -1.43 15.24 10.66
C ASP A 260 -1.10 16.08 9.41
N GLN A 261 0.17 16.13 8.99
CA GLN A 261 0.57 16.85 7.78
C GLN A 261 -0.03 16.23 6.50
N ILE A 262 -0.07 14.90 6.42
CA ILE A 262 -0.53 14.21 5.19
C ILE A 262 -2.04 14.03 5.13
N LYS A 263 -2.70 13.93 6.30
CA LYS A 263 -4.12 13.61 6.46
C LYS A 263 -5.08 14.45 5.59
N PRO A 264 -4.97 15.80 5.52
CA PRO A 264 -5.88 16.60 4.68
C PRO A 264 -5.81 16.21 3.20
N THR A 265 -4.61 15.94 2.69
CA THR A 265 -4.38 15.55 1.30
C THR A 265 -4.87 14.13 1.04
N LEU A 266 -4.63 13.18 1.95
CA LEU A 266 -5.13 11.80 1.83
C LEU A 266 -6.66 11.78 1.75
N LYS A 267 -7.34 12.51 2.66
CA LYS A 267 -8.80 12.66 2.66
C LYS A 267 -9.30 13.28 1.36
N LYS A 268 -8.71 14.40 0.93
CA LYS A 268 -9.10 15.09 -0.32
C LYS A 268 -8.95 14.20 -1.55
N LYS A 269 -7.94 13.33 -1.57
CA LYS A 269 -7.70 12.38 -2.66
C LYS A 269 -8.49 11.07 -2.52
N GLY A 270 -9.27 10.84 -1.47
CA GLY A 270 -9.97 9.56 -1.30
C GLY A 270 -9.02 8.37 -1.10
N LEU A 271 -7.85 8.63 -0.50
CA LEU A 271 -6.91 7.60 -0.06
C LEU A 271 -7.32 7.17 1.34
N PHE A 272 -8.23 6.20 1.41
CA PHE A 272 -8.87 5.75 2.62
C PHE A 272 -8.01 4.78 3.44
N PHE A 273 -7.28 3.85 2.81
CA PHE A 273 -6.42 2.89 3.50
C PHE A 273 -4.98 3.05 3.03
N VAL A 274 -4.13 3.61 3.90
CA VAL A 274 -2.77 4.02 3.55
C VAL A 274 -1.79 3.45 4.57
N GLY A 275 -0.63 2.99 4.11
CA GLY A 275 0.49 2.64 4.97
C GLY A 275 1.68 3.54 4.70
N ILE A 276 2.14 4.32 5.68
CA ILE A 276 3.37 5.09 5.53
C ILE A 276 4.56 4.34 6.15
N ASP A 277 5.72 4.56 5.53
CA ASP A 277 7.00 4.06 6.01
C ASP A 277 7.80 5.24 6.58
N VAL A 278 8.33 5.09 7.79
CA VAL A 278 9.05 6.13 8.54
C VAL A 278 10.34 5.55 9.11
N ILE A 279 11.46 6.22 8.87
CA ILE A 279 12.76 5.88 9.44
C ILE A 279 13.23 7.06 10.29
N GLY A 280 13.52 6.81 11.57
CA GLY A 280 13.79 7.88 12.53
C GLY A 280 12.62 8.87 12.58
N GLU A 281 12.89 10.12 12.19
CA GLU A 281 11.94 11.23 12.15
C GLU A 281 11.40 11.55 10.75
N PHE A 282 11.73 10.74 9.75
CA PHE A 282 11.45 11.04 8.35
C PHE A 282 10.57 9.97 7.69
N MET A 283 9.51 10.43 7.03
CA MET A 283 8.69 9.62 6.14
C MET A 283 9.46 9.34 4.83
N THR A 284 9.49 8.08 4.41
CA THR A 284 10.26 7.63 3.24
C THR A 284 9.39 7.17 2.09
N GLU A 285 8.18 6.66 2.35
CA GLU A 285 7.18 6.18 1.37
C GLU A 285 5.73 6.36 1.88
N ILE A 286 4.78 6.50 0.95
CA ILE A 286 3.34 6.53 1.21
C ILE A 286 2.69 5.43 0.35
N ASN A 287 2.42 4.27 0.94
CA ASN A 287 1.86 3.11 0.24
C ASN A 287 0.33 3.22 0.15
N VAL A 288 -0.19 3.29 -1.08
CA VAL A 288 -1.62 3.51 -1.37
C VAL A 288 -2.27 2.36 -2.14
N THR A 289 -1.49 1.37 -2.55
CA THR A 289 -1.96 0.21 -3.31
C THR A 289 -2.45 -0.90 -2.38
N SER A 290 -1.54 -1.72 -1.85
CA SER A 290 -1.83 -2.86 -0.99
C SER A 290 -1.02 -2.77 0.32
N PRO A 291 -1.16 -1.71 1.15
CA PRO A 291 -0.44 -1.63 2.42
C PRO A 291 -0.78 -2.83 3.32
N THR A 292 0.24 -3.35 4.01
CA THR A 292 0.15 -4.53 4.89
C THR A 292 0.65 -4.20 6.30
N GLY A 293 0.48 -5.15 7.23
CA GLY A 293 1.03 -5.07 8.59
C GLY A 293 -0.02 -5.09 9.70
N ILE A 294 -1.31 -5.11 9.34
CA ILE A 294 -2.38 -5.01 10.36
C ILE A 294 -2.41 -6.22 11.29
N LYS A 295 -2.13 -7.44 10.78
CA LYS A 295 -2.11 -8.66 11.59
C LYS A 295 -0.97 -8.63 12.61
N GLU A 296 0.19 -8.13 12.21
CA GLU A 296 1.33 -7.96 13.10
C GLU A 296 1.06 -6.89 14.16
N ILE A 297 0.51 -5.72 13.80
CA ILE A 297 0.14 -4.67 14.76
C ILE A 297 -0.90 -5.24 15.76
N ASP A 298 -1.94 -5.91 15.27
CA ASP A 298 -2.97 -6.55 16.09
C ASP A 298 -2.37 -7.61 17.02
N LYS A 299 -1.39 -8.40 16.56
CA LYS A 299 -0.71 -9.39 17.40
C LYS A 299 0.06 -8.75 18.55
N PHE A 300 0.67 -7.58 18.33
CA PHE A 300 1.45 -6.90 19.37
C PHE A 300 0.58 -6.11 20.35
N HIS A 301 -0.51 -5.52 19.88
CA HIS A 301 -1.25 -4.49 20.64
C HIS A 301 -2.75 -4.75 20.80
N GLY A 302 -3.32 -5.78 20.17
CA GLY A 302 -4.75 -6.10 20.27
C GLY A 302 -5.66 -5.03 19.66
N THR A 303 -5.22 -4.34 18.61
CA THR A 303 -5.89 -3.16 18.04
C THR A 303 -7.14 -3.43 17.21
N HIS A 304 -7.36 -4.68 16.76
CA HIS A 304 -8.47 -5.08 15.90
C HIS A 304 -8.67 -4.17 14.67
N ILE A 305 -7.59 -3.86 13.95
CA ILE A 305 -7.56 -2.83 12.89
C ILE A 305 -8.57 -3.13 11.77
N ALA A 306 -8.83 -4.39 11.44
CA ALA A 306 -9.85 -4.75 10.46
C ALA A 306 -11.26 -4.28 10.89
N SER A 307 -11.59 -4.38 12.18
CA SER A 307 -12.86 -3.86 12.72
C SER A 307 -12.95 -2.35 12.55
N LEU A 308 -11.88 -1.63 12.92
CA LEU A 308 -11.79 -0.18 12.78
C LEU A 308 -11.96 0.26 11.32
N PHE A 309 -11.34 -0.47 10.38
CA PHE A 309 -11.51 -0.23 8.95
C PHE A 309 -12.98 -0.31 8.54
N TRP A 310 -13.66 -1.41 8.89
CA TRP A 310 -15.05 -1.62 8.47
C TRP A 310 -16.04 -0.72 9.18
N GLU A 311 -15.82 -0.36 10.44
CA GLU A 311 -16.61 0.67 11.14
C GLU A 311 -16.58 2.00 10.37
N LYS A 312 -15.40 2.41 9.90
CA LYS A 312 -15.25 3.63 9.09
C LYS A 312 -15.86 3.51 7.71
N VAL A 313 -15.77 2.35 7.07
CA VAL A 313 -16.46 2.08 5.80
C VAL A 313 -17.97 2.18 5.98
N GLU A 314 -18.53 1.58 7.02
CA GLU A 314 -19.98 1.62 7.29
C GLU A 314 -20.48 3.02 7.64
N GLU A 315 -19.69 3.82 8.36
CA GLU A 315 -19.96 5.24 8.61
C GLU A 315 -20.07 6.04 7.29
N LYS A 316 -19.12 5.82 6.37
CA LYS A 316 -19.07 6.50 5.07
C LYS A 316 -20.17 6.04 4.12
N LEU A 317 -20.48 4.75 4.09
CA LEU A 317 -21.56 4.22 3.26
C LEU A 317 -22.93 4.81 3.66
N LYS A 318 -23.20 4.98 4.96
CA LYS A 318 -24.43 5.66 5.43
C LYS A 318 -24.50 7.09 4.89
N LYS A 319 -23.42 7.87 5.05
CA LYS A 319 -23.34 9.25 4.54
C LYS A 319 -23.49 9.35 3.02
N ARG A 320 -23.05 8.34 2.26
CA ARG A 320 -23.22 8.27 0.80
C ARG A 320 -24.65 7.93 0.38
N ALA A 321 -25.38 7.17 1.20
CA ALA A 321 -26.79 6.87 0.94
C ALA A 321 -27.70 8.06 1.27
N ASP A 322 -27.28 8.93 2.19
CA ASP A 322 -28.01 10.13 2.62
C ASP A 322 -27.76 11.37 1.73
N ALA A 323 -26.79 11.31 0.81
CA ALA A 323 -26.35 12.42 -0.05
C ALA A 323 -26.91 12.31 -1.47
#